data_AF-A0A6L6CZZ2-F1
#
_entry.id   AF-A0A6L6CZZ2-F1
#
_cell.length_a   1.000
_cell.length_b   1.000
_cell.length_c   1.000
_cell.angle_alpha   90.00
_cell.angle_beta   90.00
_cell.angle_gamma   90.00
#
_symmetry.space_group_name_H-M   'P 1'
#
loop_
_entity.id
_entity.type
_entity.pdbx_description
1 polymer ?
#
loop_
_entity_poly.entity_id
_entity_poly.type
_entity_poly.pdbx_seq_one_letter_code
_entity_poly.pdbx_strand_id
1 'polypeptide(L)'
;MADKLLRVDVEQPAKANLPKRVSYSQMSLYQQCGLKYFFSYIDGWREPPTSALAGGSITHEVVEHLYRLAPEDRTLEAAMELLREHGPRMLKAAE
;
A
#
# COMPACT_ATOMS: atom_id res chain seq x y z
N MET A 1 8.78 24.90 24.67
CA MET A 1 8.92 23.42 24.68
C MET A 1 10.13 23.11 23.83
N ALA A 2 11.19 22.57 24.44
CA ALA A 2 12.42 22.26 23.72
C ALA A 2 12.11 21.23 22.63
N ASP A 3 12.46 21.56 21.40
CA ASP A 3 12.41 20.68 20.24
C ASP A 3 13.32 19.48 20.52
N LYS A 4 12.72 18.38 20.97
CA LYS A 4 13.43 17.17 21.32
C LYS A 4 13.67 16.41 20.03
N LEU A 5 14.71 16.81 19.30
CA LEU A 5 15.18 16.07 18.13
C LEU A 5 15.49 14.64 18.55
N LEU A 6 14.66 13.70 18.12
CA LEU A 6 14.90 12.27 18.30
C LEU A 6 15.98 11.87 17.29
N ARG A 7 17.20 11.62 17.78
CA ARG A 7 18.25 11.02 16.96
C ARG A 7 17.88 9.57 16.73
N VAL A 8 17.60 9.21 15.47
CA VAL A 8 17.46 7.83 15.04
C VAL A 8 18.73 7.46 14.29
N ASP A 9 19.59 6.66 14.91
CA ASP A 9 20.79 6.17 14.27
C ASP A 9 20.43 5.09 13.24
N VAL A 10 20.89 5.27 12.01
CA VAL A 10 20.71 4.31 10.92
C VAL A 10 22.00 3.52 10.81
N GLU A 11 22.02 2.33 11.41
CA GLU A 11 23.15 1.42 11.25
C GLU A 11 22.97 0.58 10.00
N GLN A 12 23.74 0.87 8.96
CA GLN A 12 23.78 0.03 7.78
C GLN A 12 24.58 -1.25 8.09
N PRO A 13 24.00 -2.45 7.99
CA PRO A 13 24.75 -3.67 8.23
C PRO A 13 25.86 -3.83 7.19
N ALA A 14 27.06 -4.25 7.63
CA ALA A 14 28.25 -4.36 6.78
C ALA A 14 28.09 -5.31 5.56
N LYS A 15 27.06 -6.16 5.55
CA LYS A 15 26.68 -7.05 4.45
C LYS A 15 25.28 -6.76 3.91
N ALA A 16 24.84 -5.50 3.94
CA ALA A 16 23.56 -5.10 3.36
C ALA A 16 23.56 -5.40 1.85
N ASN A 17 22.63 -6.24 1.41
CA ASN A 17 22.42 -6.51 -0.01
C ASN A 17 21.35 -5.57 -0.56
N LEU A 18 21.54 -5.11 -1.79
CA LEU A 18 20.50 -4.37 -2.50
C LEU A 18 19.26 -5.27 -2.71
N PRO A 19 18.04 -4.71 -2.62
CA PRO A 19 16.84 -5.45 -2.92
C PRO A 19 16.91 -6.00 -4.36
N LYS A 20 16.56 -7.28 -4.53
CA LYS A 20 16.62 -7.96 -5.84
C LYS A 20 15.66 -7.36 -6.88
N ARG A 21 14.64 -6.64 -6.43
CA ARG A 21 13.62 -5.99 -7.24
C ARG A 21 13.26 -4.65 -6.62
N VAL A 22 13.02 -3.67 -7.48
CA VAL A 22 12.51 -2.36 -7.10
C VAL A 22 11.25 -2.04 -7.90
N SER A 23 10.23 -1.49 -7.25
CA SER A 23 9.04 -0.94 -7.89
C SER A 23 9.22 0.54 -8.19
N TYR A 24 8.34 1.10 -9.03
CA TYR A 24 8.30 2.54 -9.27
C TYR A 24 8.06 3.34 -7.98
N SER A 25 7.14 2.89 -7.12
CA SER A 25 6.87 3.54 -5.82
C SER A 25 8.07 3.52 -4.89
N GLN A 26 8.84 2.42 -4.87
CA GLN A 26 10.09 2.32 -4.13
C GLN A 26 11.13 3.34 -4.61
N MET A 27 11.32 3.44 -5.93
CA MET A 27 12.29 4.36 -6.52
C MET A 27 11.91 5.82 -6.28
N SER A 28 10.63 6.16 -6.47
CA SER A 28 10.11 7.50 -6.20
C SER A 28 10.29 7.91 -4.73
N LEU A 29 10.04 6.98 -3.80
CA LEU A 29 10.25 7.24 -2.37
C LEU A 29 11.72 7.48 -2.03
N TYR A 30 12.63 6.70 -2.63
CA TYR A 30 14.07 6.88 -2.44
C TYR A 30 14.55 8.24 -2.98
N GLN A 31 14.10 8.63 -4.17
CA GLN A 31 14.40 9.93 -4.77
C GLN A 31 13.88 11.10 -3.93
N GLN A 32 12.72 10.92 -3.28
CA GLN A 32 12.17 11.90 -2.34
C GLN A 32 13.01 11.99 -1.05
N CYS A 33 13.32 10.84 -0.44
CA CYS A 33 14.13 10.76 0.78
C CYS A 33 14.63 9.33 1.02
N GLY A 34 15.95 9.13 0.98
CA GLY A 34 16.57 7.82 1.22
C GLY A 34 16.27 7.23 2.60
N LEU A 35 16.11 8.07 3.63
CA LEU A 35 15.78 7.62 4.98
C LEU A 35 14.36 7.07 5.08
N LYS A 36 13.39 7.72 4.40
CA LYS A 36 12.01 7.23 4.35
C LYS A 36 11.92 5.89 3.62
N TYR A 37 12.68 5.74 2.54
CA TYR A 37 12.83 4.47 1.85
C TYR A 37 13.41 3.38 2.76
N PHE A 38 14.47 3.68 3.53
CA PHE A 38 15.08 2.73 4.45
C PHE A 38 14.05 2.21 5.47
N PHE A 39 13.37 3.08 6.20
CA PHE A 39 12.40 2.64 7.19
C PHE A 39 11.22 1.88 6.59
N SER A 40 10.73 2.30 5.42
CA SER A 40 9.56 1.67 4.79
C SER A 40 9.88 0.30 4.17
N TYR A 41 11.01 0.18 3.47
CA TYR A 41 11.30 -0.97 2.60
C TYR A 41 12.48 -1.85 3.03
N ILE A 42 13.38 -1.34 3.87
CA ILE A 42 14.53 -2.10 4.40
C ILE A 42 14.25 -2.55 5.83
N ASP A 43 13.86 -1.62 6.70
CA ASP A 43 13.53 -1.89 8.10
C ASP A 43 12.12 -2.49 8.25
N GLY A 44 11.24 -2.26 7.27
CA GLY A 44 9.92 -2.88 7.20
C GLY A 44 8.89 -2.27 8.15
N TRP A 45 9.07 -1.01 8.54
CA TRP A 45 8.11 -0.29 9.35
C TRP A 45 6.79 -0.12 8.59
N ARG A 46 5.70 -0.69 9.14
CA ARG A 46 4.35 -0.61 8.56
C ARG A 46 3.46 0.28 9.41
N GLU A 47 2.78 1.19 8.73
CA GLU A 47 1.69 1.97 9.28
C GLU A 47 0.35 1.29 8.96
N PRO A 48 -0.67 1.43 9.82
CA PRO A 48 -2.01 0.98 9.49
C PRO A 48 -2.51 1.71 8.24
N PRO A 49 -3.28 1.04 7.36
CA PRO A 49 -3.79 1.66 6.15
C PRO A 49 -4.71 2.84 6.50
N THR A 50 -4.59 3.92 5.73
CA THR A 50 -5.55 5.03 5.83
C THR A 50 -6.90 4.63 5.23
N SER A 51 -7.97 5.33 5.61
CA SER A 51 -9.29 5.13 5.02
C SER A 51 -9.29 5.31 3.49
N ALA A 52 -8.50 6.27 2.99
CA ALA A 52 -8.32 6.49 1.56
C ALA A 52 -7.63 5.31 0.87
N LEU A 53 -6.57 4.75 1.48
CA LEU A 53 -5.89 3.57 0.94
C LEU A 53 -6.82 2.36 0.91
N ALA A 54 -7.59 2.13 1.99
CA ALA A 54 -8.58 1.07 2.04
C ALA A 54 -9.66 1.22 0.96
N GLY A 55 -10.21 2.42 0.79
CA GLY A 55 -11.19 2.71 -0.26
C GLY A 55 -10.64 2.46 -1.67
N GLY A 56 -9.39 2.85 -1.92
CA GLY A 56 -8.69 2.57 -3.16
C GLY A 56 -8.55 1.07 -3.43
N SER A 57 -8.06 0.31 -2.44
CA SER A 57 -7.92 -1.15 -2.56
C SER A 57 -9.26 -1.85 -2.84
N ILE A 58 -10.32 -1.46 -2.14
CA ILE A 58 -11.67 -1.98 -2.38
C ILE A 58 -12.13 -1.67 -3.80
N THR A 59 -11.90 -0.45 -4.27
CA THR A 59 -12.28 -0.02 -5.62
C THR A 59 -11.55 -0.84 -6.68
N HIS A 60 -10.24 -1.04 -6.51
CA HIS A 60 -9.43 -1.86 -7.41
C HIS A 60 -9.95 -3.30 -7.51
N GLU A 61 -10.23 -3.94 -6.37
CA GLU A 61 -10.77 -5.31 -6.33
C GLU A 61 -12.11 -5.40 -7.08
N VAL A 62 -13.05 -4.50 -6.78
CA VAL A 62 -14.38 -4.48 -7.41
C VAL A 62 -14.27 -4.30 -8.92
N VAL A 63 -13.42 -3.37 -9.37
CA VAL A 63 -13.20 -3.10 -10.80
C VAL A 63 -12.53 -4.30 -11.47
N GLU A 64 -11.61 -5.00 -10.80
CA GLU A 64 -11.00 -6.21 -11.35
C GLU A 64 -12.07 -7.29 -11.62
N HIS A 65 -12.98 -7.54 -10.67
CA HIS A 65 -14.08 -8.49 -10.88
C HIS A 65 -15.06 -8.03 -11.96
N LEU A 66 -15.39 -6.73 -11.99
CA LEU A 66 -16.27 -6.16 -13.01
C LEU A 66 -15.70 -6.39 -14.41
N TYR A 67 -14.40 -6.17 -14.60
CA TYR A 67 -13.76 -6.32 -15.91
C TYR A 67 -13.58 -7.78 -16.36
N ARG A 68 -13.81 -8.76 -15.48
CA ARG A 68 -13.92 -10.18 -15.85
C ARG A 68 -15.28 -10.51 -16.48
N LEU A 69 -16.31 -9.68 -16.28
CA LEU A 69 -17.61 -9.83 -16.94
C LEU A 69 -17.54 -9.46 -18.41
N ALA A 70 -18.53 -9.92 -19.18
CA ALA A 70 -18.72 -9.49 -20.55
C ALA A 70 -18.94 -7.96 -20.60
N PRO A 71 -18.53 -7.25 -21.66
CA PRO A 71 -18.63 -5.79 -21.73
C PRO A 71 -20.03 -5.23 -21.42
N GLU A 72 -21.07 -5.95 -21.80
CA GLU A 72 -22.48 -5.57 -21.64
C GLU A 72 -22.94 -5.66 -20.18
N ASP A 73 -22.28 -6.51 -19.38
CA ASP A 73 -22.58 -6.75 -17.98
C ASP A 73 -21.79 -5.82 -17.03
N ARG A 74 -20.92 -4.95 -17.56
CA ARG A 74 -20.10 -4.01 -16.78
C ARG A 74 -20.90 -2.77 -16.35
N THR A 75 -21.99 -3.01 -15.64
CA THR A 75 -22.92 -1.98 -15.19
C THR A 75 -22.56 -1.48 -13.79
N LEU A 76 -23.14 -0.34 -13.41
CA LEU A 76 -23.01 0.18 -12.04
C LEU A 76 -23.66 -0.79 -11.05
N GLU A 77 -24.80 -1.37 -11.40
CA GLU A 77 -25.52 -2.34 -10.58
C GLU A 77 -24.65 -3.57 -10.30
N ALA A 78 -24.00 -4.13 -11.32
CA ALA A 78 -23.06 -5.25 -11.16
C ALA A 78 -21.87 -4.86 -10.27
N ALA A 79 -21.31 -3.66 -10.45
CA ALA A 79 -20.22 -3.16 -9.61
C ALA A 79 -20.65 -3.01 -8.13
N MET A 80 -21.87 -2.55 -7.88
CA MET A 80 -22.42 -2.41 -6.53
C MET A 80 -22.67 -3.78 -5.87
N GLU A 81 -23.12 -4.79 -6.62
CA GLU A 81 -23.22 -6.16 -6.09
C GLU A 81 -21.84 -6.75 -5.76
N LEU A 82 -20.87 -6.60 -6.66
CA LEU A 82 -19.48 -7.03 -6.43
C LEU A 82 -18.85 -6.32 -5.22
N LEU A 83 -19.18 -5.05 -5.00
CA LEU A 83 -18.76 -4.32 -3.79
C LEU A 83 -19.35 -4.93 -2.52
N ARG A 84 -20.64 -5.28 -2.52
CA ARG A 84 -21.28 -5.94 -1.36
C ARG A 84 -20.68 -7.32 -1.11
N GLU A 85 -20.35 -8.06 -2.16
CA GLU A 85 -19.78 -9.40 -2.07
C GLU A 85 -18.32 -9.38 -1.58
N HIS A 86 -17.47 -8.55 -2.18
CA HIS A 86 -16.02 -8.59 -1.98
C HIS A 86 -15.47 -7.53 -1.02
N GLY A 87 -16.13 -6.37 -0.92
CA GLY A 87 -15.71 -5.24 -0.07
C GLY A 87 -15.49 -5.62 1.41
N PRO A 88 -16.39 -6.38 2.06
CA PRO A 88 -16.23 -6.72 3.48
C PRO A 88 -14.93 -7.48 3.82
N ARG A 89 -14.37 -8.25 2.87
CA ARG A 89 -13.11 -8.97 3.08
C ARG A 89 -11.94 -8.02 3.30
N MET A 90 -11.93 -6.90 2.59
CA MET A 90 -10.87 -5.88 2.63
C MET A 90 -10.99 -4.94 3.84
N LEU A 91 -12.16 -4.92 4.49
CA LEU A 91 -12.41 -4.12 5.70
C LEU A 91 -12.07 -4.86 6.99
N LYS A 92 -11.73 -6.15 6.93
CA LYS A 92 -11.25 -6.87 8.12
C LYS A 92 -9.90 -6.29 8.51
N ALA A 93 -9.81 -5.72 9.71
CA ALA A 93 -8.54 -5.32 10.29
C ALA A 93 -7.59 -6.53 10.29
N ALA A 94 -6.32 -6.30 9.96
CA ALA A 94 -5.28 -7.26 10.27
C ALA A 94 -5.22 -7.40 11.80
N GLU A 95 -5.59 -8.58 12.31
CA GLU A 95 -5.31 -8.98 13.69
C GLU A 95 -3.81 -8.98 13.97
#